data_AF-A0A448XQQ9-F1
#
_entry.id   AF-A0A448XQQ9-F1
#
_cell.length_a   1.000
_cell.length_b   1.000
_cell.length_c   1.000
_cell.angle_alpha   90.00
_cell.angle_beta   90.00
_cell.angle_gamma   90.00
#
_symmetry.space_group_name_H-M   'P 1'
#
loop_
_entity.id
_entity.type
_entity.pdbx_description
1 polymer ?
#
loop_
_entity_poly.entity_id
_entity_poly.type
_entity_poly.pdbx_seq_one_letter_code
_entity_poly.pdbx_strand_id
1 'polypeptide(L)'
;MLQEGFRLGYRRCFRLFIFINHSALNIHPGDLKALYRRAYAHYMLGNFKGALEDARKLIGLEPKNKAAQSLLRNIEAEASARIDPQIKLPVETILEQLFKITNSYRLTAQVRERVLECLVRIVPSERGIGWSRNFLKLEGSLERLLEVGTAAGVTALDDRRPVKSRTQKLLSDINEVEQLPLGFRLATTANTRTTLACLLAKLWDDLILDKERQQVISTIGDFLL
;
A
#
# COMPACT_ATOMS: atom_id res chain seq x y z
N MET A 1 14.32 -6.70 -1.59
CA MET A 1 15.39 -5.89 -0.96
C MET A 1 16.65 -5.73 -1.80
N LEU A 2 17.24 -6.78 -2.42
CA LEU A 2 18.45 -6.59 -3.25
C LEU A 2 18.18 -5.93 -4.62
N GLN A 3 17.02 -6.14 -5.25
CA GLN A 3 16.79 -5.66 -6.62
C GLN A 3 16.49 -4.16 -6.76
N GLU A 4 15.81 -3.51 -5.80
CA GLU A 4 15.50 -2.08 -5.89
C GLU A 4 16.71 -1.19 -5.59
N GLY A 5 17.50 -1.55 -4.57
CA GLY A 5 18.78 -0.89 -4.26
C GLY A 5 19.80 -1.02 -5.40
N PHE A 6 19.87 -2.19 -6.04
CA PHE A 6 20.65 -2.37 -7.27
C PHE A 6 20.08 -1.57 -8.46
N ARG A 7 18.75 -1.43 -8.61
CA ARG A 7 18.13 -0.67 -9.71
C ARG A 7 18.54 0.81 -9.75
N LEU A 8 18.70 1.47 -8.61
CA LEU A 8 19.05 2.89 -8.54
C LEU A 8 20.52 3.16 -8.86
N GLY A 9 21.45 2.34 -8.36
CA GLY A 9 22.89 2.50 -8.63
C GLY A 9 23.28 2.23 -10.09
N TYR A 10 22.63 1.26 -10.73
CA TYR A 10 22.96 0.84 -12.10
C TYR A 10 22.08 1.50 -13.18
N ARG A 11 21.17 2.42 -12.82
CA ARG A 11 20.25 3.08 -13.76
C ARG A 11 20.96 3.80 -14.90
N ARG A 12 22.10 4.43 -14.60
CA ARG A 12 22.96 5.10 -15.60
C ARG A 12 23.61 4.07 -16.53
N CYS A 13 24.07 2.94 -15.99
CA CYS A 13 24.65 1.85 -16.75
C CYS A 13 23.63 1.21 -17.69
N PHE A 14 22.40 0.95 -17.24
CA PHE A 14 21.37 0.33 -18.08
C PHE A 14 20.96 1.20 -19.28
N ARG A 15 20.93 2.53 -19.12
CA ARG A 15 20.72 3.44 -20.27
C ARG A 15 21.84 3.33 -21.30
N LEU A 16 23.09 3.25 -20.85
CA LEU A 16 24.25 3.06 -21.74
C LEU A 16 24.19 1.69 -22.43
N PHE A 17 23.80 0.64 -21.70
CA PHE A 17 23.59 -0.69 -22.28
C PHE A 17 22.53 -0.68 -23.38
N ILE A 18 21.42 0.04 -23.21
CA ILE A 18 20.40 0.15 -24.27
C ILE A 18 20.99 0.78 -25.53
N PHE A 19 21.75 1.87 -25.38
CA PHE A 19 22.35 2.57 -26.52
C PHE A 19 23.35 1.69 -27.26
N ILE A 20 24.28 1.05 -26.55
CA ILE A 20 25.30 0.17 -27.15
C ILE A 20 24.65 -1.01 -27.88
N ASN A 21 23.67 -1.68 -27.24
CA ASN A 21 23.01 -2.82 -27.87
C ASN A 21 22.08 -2.38 -29.02
N HIS A 22 21.53 -1.17 -28.99
CA HIS A 22 20.80 -0.62 -30.13
C HIS A 22 21.71 -0.43 -31.34
N SER A 23 22.89 0.16 -31.17
CA SER A 23 23.88 0.29 -32.25
C SER A 23 24.35 -1.08 -32.76
N ALA A 24 24.56 -2.06 -31.88
CA ALA A 24 24.91 -3.42 -32.27
C ALA A 24 23.79 -4.08 -33.12
N LEU A 25 22.53 -3.86 -32.77
CA LEU A 25 21.39 -4.38 -33.53
C LEU A 25 21.16 -3.67 -34.87
N ASN A 26 21.67 -2.44 -35.05
CA ASN A 26 21.68 -1.78 -36.35
C ASN A 26 22.69 -2.42 -37.32
N ILE A 27 23.78 -2.99 -36.79
CA ILE A 27 24.80 -3.69 -37.57
C ILE A 27 24.38 -5.15 -37.79
N HIS A 28 23.89 -5.81 -36.73
CA HIS A 28 23.43 -7.20 -36.75
C HIS A 28 22.05 -7.34 -36.08
N PRO A 29 20.95 -7.22 -36.84
CA PRO A 29 19.59 -7.18 -36.28
C PRO A 29 19.14 -8.49 -35.63
N GLY A 30 19.84 -9.60 -35.89
CA GLY A 30 19.57 -10.91 -35.32
C GLY A 30 20.48 -11.31 -34.15
N ASP A 31 21.29 -10.40 -33.60
CA ASP A 31 22.16 -10.75 -32.46
C ASP A 31 21.35 -11.03 -31.19
N LEU A 32 21.22 -12.32 -30.87
CA LEU A 32 20.50 -12.85 -29.72
C LEU A 32 21.02 -12.30 -28.40
N LYS A 33 22.34 -12.12 -28.27
CA LYS A 33 22.95 -11.60 -27.03
C LYS A 33 22.64 -10.12 -26.86
N ALA A 34 22.67 -9.36 -27.94
CA ALA A 34 22.31 -7.94 -27.92
C ALA A 34 20.82 -7.75 -27.60
N LEU A 35 19.92 -8.55 -28.21
CA LEU A 35 18.49 -8.54 -27.91
C LEU A 35 18.22 -8.86 -26.44
N TYR A 36 18.83 -9.92 -25.90
CA TYR A 36 18.65 -10.30 -24.49
C TYR A 36 19.13 -9.19 -23.54
N ARG A 37 20.32 -8.62 -23.79
CA ARG A 37 20.89 -7.56 -22.95
C ARG A 37 20.05 -6.28 -23.01
N ARG A 38 19.52 -5.92 -24.19
CA ARG A 38 18.64 -4.76 -24.36
C ARG A 38 17.29 -4.98 -23.67
N ALA A 39 16.67 -6.15 -23.84
CA ALA A 39 15.46 -6.53 -23.13
C ALA A 39 15.63 -6.47 -21.61
N TYR A 40 16.72 -7.05 -21.10
CA TYR A 40 17.04 -7.04 -19.68
C TYR A 40 17.28 -5.61 -19.16
N ALA A 41 18.00 -4.77 -19.90
CA ALA A 41 18.21 -3.38 -19.51
C ALA A 41 16.89 -2.58 -19.49
N HIS A 42 16.02 -2.79 -20.47
CA HIS A 42 14.67 -2.20 -20.49
C HIS A 42 13.82 -2.68 -19.30
N TYR A 43 13.85 -3.97 -18.99
CA TYR A 43 13.19 -4.56 -17.83
C TYR A 43 13.70 -3.98 -16.50
N MET A 44 15.03 -3.83 -16.36
CA MET A 44 15.63 -3.23 -15.16
C MET A 44 15.28 -1.76 -15.00
N LEU A 45 15.10 -1.01 -16.11
CA LEU A 45 14.63 0.37 -16.08
C LEU A 45 13.11 0.51 -15.89
N GLY A 46 12.36 -0.60 -15.92
CA GLY A 46 10.91 -0.62 -15.85
C GLY A 46 10.21 -0.20 -17.15
N ASN A 47 10.94 -0.15 -18.27
CA ASN A 47 10.36 0.05 -19.61
C ASN A 47 9.92 -1.31 -20.17
N PHE A 48 8.78 -1.80 -19.70
CA PHE A 48 8.29 -3.12 -20.07
C PHE A 48 7.86 -3.24 -21.54
N LYS A 49 7.39 -2.15 -22.17
CA LYS A 49 7.03 -2.15 -23.59
C LYS A 49 8.24 -2.51 -24.46
N GLY A 50 9.35 -1.79 -24.29
CA GLY A 50 10.59 -2.10 -25.01
C GLY A 50 11.18 -3.47 -24.64
N ALA A 51 11.06 -3.88 -23.36
CA ALA A 51 11.52 -5.19 -22.93
C ALA A 51 10.73 -6.33 -23.59
N LEU A 52 9.40 -6.20 -23.71
CA LEU A 52 8.52 -7.19 -24.34
C LEU A 52 8.81 -7.32 -25.84
N GLU A 53 9.00 -6.21 -26.56
CA GLU A 53 9.32 -6.24 -27.99
C GLU A 53 10.62 -7.01 -28.26
N ASP A 54 11.66 -6.74 -27.48
CA ASP A 54 12.96 -7.40 -27.62
C ASP A 54 12.90 -8.87 -27.18
N ALA A 55 12.21 -9.18 -26.08
CA ALA A 55 12.04 -10.55 -25.61
C ALA A 55 11.22 -11.40 -26.59
N ARG A 56 10.19 -10.84 -27.23
CA ARG A 56 9.40 -11.53 -28.26
C ARG A 56 10.21 -11.81 -29.51
N LYS A 57 11.01 -10.83 -29.97
CA LYS A 57 11.95 -11.04 -31.09
C LYS A 57 12.96 -12.13 -30.77
N LEU A 58 13.51 -12.12 -29.54
CA LEU A 58 14.46 -13.12 -29.10
C LEU A 58 13.87 -14.54 -29.10
N ILE A 59 12.65 -14.72 -28.60
CA ILE A 59 11.95 -16.01 -28.61
C ILE A 59 11.55 -16.45 -30.02
N GLY A 60 11.20 -15.49 -30.90
CA GLY A 60 10.93 -15.77 -32.30
C GLY A 60 12.14 -16.32 -33.05
N LEU A 61 13.36 -15.86 -32.70
CA LEU A 61 14.61 -16.36 -33.28
C LEU A 61 15.08 -17.65 -32.59
N GLU A 62 14.99 -17.76 -31.26
CA GLU A 62 15.36 -18.95 -30.50
C GLU A 62 14.24 -19.39 -29.53
N PRO A 63 13.26 -20.17 -30.02
CA PRO A 63 12.15 -20.61 -29.18
C PRO A 63 12.55 -21.58 -28.07
N LYS A 64 13.71 -22.24 -28.18
CA LYS A 64 14.23 -23.20 -27.18
C LYS A 64 15.03 -22.55 -26.04
N ASN A 65 15.25 -21.24 -26.08
CA ASN A 65 16.08 -20.56 -25.10
C ASN A 65 15.33 -20.37 -23.76
N LYS A 66 15.69 -21.19 -22.76
CA LYS A 66 15.06 -21.14 -21.41
C LYS A 66 15.21 -19.79 -20.73
N ALA A 67 16.34 -19.09 -20.92
CA ALA A 67 16.58 -17.79 -20.31
C ALA A 67 15.69 -16.69 -20.93
N ALA A 68 15.45 -16.77 -22.25
CA ALA A 68 14.54 -15.85 -22.92
C ALA A 68 13.09 -16.06 -22.47
N GLN A 69 12.66 -17.31 -22.34
CA GLN A 69 11.32 -17.66 -21.86
C GLN A 69 11.08 -17.21 -20.40
N SER A 70 12.06 -17.43 -19.52
CA SER A 70 11.95 -16.97 -18.13
C SER A 70 11.92 -15.45 -18.04
N LEU A 71 12.74 -14.75 -18.84
CA LEU A 71 12.72 -13.29 -18.92
C LEU A 71 11.37 -12.77 -19.40
N LEU A 72 10.79 -13.33 -20.47
CA LEU A 72 9.48 -12.92 -20.98
C LEU A 72 8.40 -13.11 -19.91
N ARG A 73 8.36 -14.27 -19.26
CA ARG A 73 7.37 -14.57 -18.21
C ARG A 73 7.47 -13.58 -17.05
N ASN A 74 8.69 -13.23 -16.64
CA ASN A 74 8.91 -12.23 -15.58
C ASN A 74 8.45 -10.83 -16.02
N ILE A 75 8.76 -10.44 -17.26
CA ILE A 75 8.31 -9.16 -17.81
C ILE A 75 6.78 -9.10 -17.87
N GLU A 76 6.11 -10.15 -18.32
CA GLU A 76 4.65 -10.20 -18.41
C GLU A 76 3.98 -10.19 -17.03
N ALA A 77 4.55 -10.90 -16.06
CA ALA A 77 4.09 -10.87 -14.66
C ALA A 77 4.23 -9.46 -14.04
N GLU A 78 5.38 -8.80 -14.21
CA GLU A 78 5.57 -7.44 -13.69
C GLU A 78 4.79 -6.37 -14.45
N ALA A 79 4.65 -6.53 -15.77
CA ALA A 79 3.88 -5.60 -16.60
C ALA A 79 2.38 -5.67 -16.28
N SER A 80 1.84 -6.87 -16.06
CA SER A 80 0.43 -7.06 -15.66
C SER A 80 0.16 -6.63 -14.21
N ALA A 81 1.14 -6.74 -13.32
CA ALA A 81 1.03 -6.23 -11.95
C ALA A 81 1.09 -4.69 -11.87
N ARG A 82 1.60 -4.01 -12.90
CA ARG A 82 1.78 -2.56 -12.88
C ARG A 82 0.53 -1.85 -13.40
N ILE A 83 -0.05 -1.02 -12.53
CA ILE A 83 -1.20 -0.19 -12.84
C ILE A 83 -0.84 0.81 -13.95
N ASP A 84 -1.74 0.95 -14.94
CA ASP A 84 -1.61 1.92 -16.02
C ASP A 84 -1.39 3.34 -15.44
N PRO A 85 -0.38 4.09 -15.89
CA PRO A 85 -0.15 5.47 -15.46
C PRO A 85 -1.39 6.38 -15.55
N GLN A 86 -2.29 6.16 -16.51
CA GLN A 86 -3.53 6.94 -16.65
C GLN A 86 -4.54 6.63 -15.55
N ILE A 87 -4.59 5.37 -15.10
CA ILE A 87 -5.50 4.90 -14.04
C ILE A 87 -4.91 5.19 -12.66
N LYS A 88 -3.58 5.31 -12.58
CA LYS A 88 -2.87 5.58 -11.33
C LYS A 88 -3.40 6.82 -10.61
N LEU A 89 -3.47 7.97 -11.28
CA LEU A 89 -3.90 9.22 -10.66
C LEU A 89 -5.34 9.16 -10.09
N PRO A 90 -6.36 8.69 -10.86
CA PRO A 90 -7.70 8.48 -10.32
C PRO A 90 -7.73 7.57 -9.08
N VAL A 91 -6.95 6.49 -9.09
CA VAL A 91 -6.90 5.56 -7.96
C VAL A 91 -6.26 6.20 -6.74
N GLU A 92 -5.19 6.98 -6.91
CA GLU A 92 -4.59 7.77 -5.83
C GLU A 92 -5.62 8.74 -5.25
N THR A 93 -6.35 9.50 -6.09
CA THR A 93 -7.40 10.41 -5.62
C THR A 93 -8.50 9.70 -4.85
N ILE A 94 -8.95 8.53 -5.30
CA ILE A 94 -9.96 7.73 -4.58
C ILE A 94 -9.43 7.30 -3.21
N LEU A 95 -8.18 6.83 -3.13
CA LEU A 95 -7.56 6.43 -1.86
C LEU A 95 -7.46 7.62 -0.90
N GLU A 96 -7.06 8.80 -1.38
CA GLU A 96 -7.02 10.01 -0.56
C GLU A 96 -8.39 10.35 0.04
N GLN A 97 -9.47 10.24 -0.76
CA GLN A 97 -10.82 10.46 -0.26
C GLN A 97 -11.24 9.37 0.74
N LEU A 98 -10.88 8.10 0.49
CA LEU A 98 -11.14 7.00 1.42
C LEU A 98 -10.47 7.22 2.77
N PHE A 99 -9.23 7.73 2.79
CA PHE A 99 -8.57 8.09 4.04
C PHE A 99 -9.25 9.27 4.74
N LYS A 100 -9.64 10.32 4.02
CA LYS A 100 -10.34 11.48 4.59
C LYS A 100 -11.68 11.11 5.21
N ILE A 101 -12.44 10.21 4.56
CA ILE A 101 -13.77 9.85 5.05
C ILE A 101 -13.71 9.05 6.36
N THR A 102 -12.60 8.38 6.69
CA THR A 102 -12.50 7.56 7.92
C THR A 102 -12.87 8.34 9.19
N ASN A 103 -12.63 9.66 9.20
CA ASN A 103 -12.95 10.56 10.31
C ASN A 103 -14.25 11.37 10.09
N SER A 104 -15.07 11.00 9.11
CA SER A 104 -16.37 11.62 8.93
C SER A 104 -17.34 11.16 10.02
N TYR A 105 -17.90 12.11 10.76
CA TYR A 105 -18.97 11.88 11.74
C TYR A 105 -20.27 11.34 11.12
N ARG A 106 -20.42 11.44 9.79
CA ARG A 106 -21.59 10.93 9.07
C ARG A 106 -21.53 9.42 8.81
N LEU A 107 -20.37 8.79 8.99
CA LEU A 107 -20.22 7.35 8.78
C LEU A 107 -20.73 6.55 9.98
N THR A 108 -21.49 5.50 9.69
CA THR A 108 -21.81 4.47 10.67
C THR A 108 -20.57 3.64 11.01
N ALA A 109 -20.58 3.01 12.18
CA ALA A 109 -19.47 2.18 12.64
C ALA A 109 -19.10 1.06 11.68
N GLN A 110 -20.11 0.37 11.13
CA GLN A 110 -19.93 -0.72 10.17
C GLN A 110 -19.28 -0.25 8.87
N VAL A 111 -19.71 0.91 8.33
CA VAL A 111 -19.13 1.43 7.09
C VAL A 111 -17.69 1.86 7.31
N ARG A 112 -17.38 2.49 8.46
CA ARG A 112 -15.99 2.84 8.79
C ARG A 112 -15.09 1.60 8.87
N GLU A 113 -15.55 0.53 9.51
CA GLU A 113 -14.83 -0.74 9.56
C GLU A 113 -14.57 -1.30 8.15
N ARG A 114 -15.58 -1.29 7.28
CA ARG A 114 -15.40 -1.73 5.87
C ARG A 114 -14.41 -0.87 5.09
N VAL A 115 -14.41 0.44 5.30
CA VAL A 115 -13.41 1.34 4.68
C VAL A 115 -12.01 0.97 5.16
N LEU A 116 -11.80 0.76 6.47
CA LEU A 116 -10.51 0.34 7.00
C LEU A 116 -10.08 -1.04 6.46
N GLU A 117 -11.00 -1.99 6.37
CA GLU A 117 -10.72 -3.30 5.75
C GLU A 117 -10.29 -3.17 4.28
N CYS A 118 -10.92 -2.28 3.51
CA CYS A 118 -10.53 -1.99 2.13
C CYS A 118 -9.10 -1.41 2.10
N LEU A 119 -8.79 -0.45 2.97
CA LEU A 119 -7.45 0.15 3.06
C LEU A 119 -6.38 -0.89 3.43
N VAL A 120 -6.67 -1.82 4.36
CA VAL A 120 -5.76 -2.94 4.74
C VAL A 120 -5.42 -3.86 3.57
N ARG A 121 -6.35 -4.01 2.61
CA ARG A 121 -6.15 -4.86 1.43
C ARG A 121 -5.43 -4.13 0.30
N ILE A 122 -5.71 -2.85 0.09
CA ILE A 122 -5.30 -2.11 -1.11
C ILE A 122 -4.00 -1.33 -0.91
N VAL A 123 -3.78 -0.75 0.28
CA VAL A 123 -2.67 0.18 0.49
C VAL A 123 -1.30 -0.52 0.61
N PRO A 124 -1.17 -1.65 1.35
CA PRO A 124 0.13 -2.27 1.58
C PRO A 124 0.79 -2.84 0.33
N SER A 125 2.12 -2.77 0.24
CA SER A 125 2.88 -3.16 -0.95
C SER A 125 2.90 -4.67 -1.22
N GLU A 126 2.80 -5.51 -0.18
CA GLU A 126 2.82 -6.97 -0.32
C GLU A 126 1.61 -7.52 -1.08
N ARG A 127 0.45 -6.85 -0.98
CA ARG A 127 -0.83 -7.34 -1.52
C ARG A 127 -1.56 -6.33 -2.41
N GLY A 128 -1.07 -5.09 -2.48
CA GLY A 128 -1.79 -3.97 -3.06
C GLY A 128 -0.89 -3.01 -3.83
N ILE A 129 -1.28 -1.74 -3.85
CA ILE A 129 -0.74 -0.71 -4.75
C ILE A 129 0.62 -0.16 -4.27
N GLY A 130 1.01 -0.44 -3.02
CA GLY A 130 2.23 0.11 -2.41
C GLY A 130 2.11 1.61 -2.18
N TRP A 131 0.94 2.06 -1.72
CA TRP A 131 0.62 3.47 -1.56
C TRP A 131 1.05 4.04 -0.20
N SER A 132 1.65 3.21 0.66
CA SER A 132 2.09 3.54 2.03
C SER A 132 3.00 4.77 2.12
N ARG A 133 3.86 5.02 1.13
CA ARG A 133 4.71 6.23 1.09
C ARG A 133 3.93 7.49 0.72
N ASN A 134 2.95 7.36 -0.17
CA ASN A 134 2.10 8.50 -0.55
C ASN A 134 1.15 8.86 0.58
N PHE A 135 0.69 7.86 1.34
CA PHE A 135 -0.03 8.06 2.59
C PHE A 135 0.74 8.99 3.54
N LEU A 136 2.03 8.74 3.81
CA LEU A 136 2.83 9.60 4.70
C LEU A 136 3.03 11.04 4.19
N LYS A 137 2.81 11.30 2.90
CA LYS A 137 2.87 12.66 2.33
C LYS A 137 1.56 13.41 2.49
N LEU A 138 0.45 12.70 2.72
CA LEU A 138 -0.81 13.34 3.00
C LEU A 138 -0.80 13.90 4.41
N GLU A 139 -0.95 15.21 4.49
CA GLU A 139 -1.05 15.95 5.75
C GLU A 139 -2.23 15.47 6.61
N GLY A 140 -1.95 15.17 7.88
CA GLY A 140 -2.95 14.73 8.84
C GLY A 140 -3.44 13.29 8.65
N SER A 141 -2.86 12.51 7.74
CA SER A 141 -3.40 11.18 7.38
C SER A 141 -3.15 10.13 8.47
N LEU A 142 -1.99 10.20 9.13
CA LEU A 142 -1.63 9.33 10.24
C LEU A 142 -2.42 9.71 11.50
N GLU A 143 -2.50 11.00 11.79
CA GLU A 143 -3.26 11.60 12.88
C GLU A 143 -4.73 11.19 12.80
N ARG A 144 -5.33 11.27 11.61
CA ARG A 144 -6.68 10.75 11.32
C ARG A 144 -6.83 9.27 11.66
N LEU A 145 -5.84 8.42 11.38
CA LEU A 145 -5.91 7.01 11.77
C LEU A 145 -5.79 6.85 13.29
N LEU A 146 -4.93 7.64 13.94
CA LEU A 146 -4.76 7.63 15.39
C LEU A 146 -6.03 8.09 16.13
N GLU A 147 -6.74 9.10 15.63
CA GLU A 147 -8.05 9.56 16.13
C GLU A 147 -9.11 8.45 16.10
N VAL A 148 -9.16 7.66 15.02
CA VAL A 148 -10.05 6.48 14.96
C VAL A 148 -9.64 5.44 16.01
N GLY A 149 -8.33 5.30 16.26
CA GLY A 149 -7.79 4.41 17.30
C GLY A 149 -8.21 4.81 18.70
N THR A 150 -8.15 6.10 19.05
CA THR A 150 -8.58 6.61 20.36
C THR A 150 -10.09 6.45 20.54
N ALA A 151 -10.89 6.64 19.48
CA ALA A 151 -12.33 6.40 19.52
C ALA A 151 -12.67 4.91 19.76
N ALA A 152 -11.99 3.99 19.07
CA ALA A 152 -12.21 2.55 19.17
C ALA A 152 -11.78 1.95 20.52
N GLY A 153 -10.85 2.60 21.23
CA GLY A 153 -10.40 2.17 22.55
C GLY A 153 -11.51 2.14 23.60
N VAL A 154 -12.51 3.01 23.47
CA VAL A 154 -13.56 3.18 24.49
C VAL A 154 -14.84 2.41 24.15
N THR A 155 -15.15 2.18 22.87
CA THR A 155 -16.29 1.33 22.49
C THR A 155 -16.13 -0.13 22.97
N ALA A 156 -14.89 -0.63 23.04
CA ALA A 156 -14.61 -1.96 23.59
C ALA A 156 -14.76 -2.05 25.12
N LEU A 157 -14.78 -0.91 25.84
CA LEU A 157 -15.04 -0.87 27.28
C LEU A 157 -16.55 -0.92 27.58
N ASP A 158 -17.38 -0.37 26.70
CA ASP A 158 -18.84 -0.36 26.84
C ASP A 158 -19.47 -1.75 26.53
N ASP A 159 -18.88 -2.49 25.57
CA ASP A 159 -19.29 -3.88 25.25
C ASP A 159 -18.88 -4.89 26.35
N ARG A 160 -18.05 -4.50 27.33
CA ARG A 160 -17.79 -5.30 28.53
C ARG A 160 -18.95 -5.15 29.51
N ARG A 161 -20.04 -5.87 29.27
CA ARG A 161 -21.07 -6.09 30.29
C ARG A 161 -20.39 -6.60 31.57
N PRO A 162 -20.64 -6.01 32.75
CA PRO A 162 -20.17 -6.60 34.00
C PRO A 162 -20.86 -7.96 34.16
N VAL A 163 -20.07 -8.96 34.56
CA VAL A 163 -20.57 -10.25 35.02
C VAL A 163 -21.70 -9.98 36.00
N LYS A 164 -22.91 -10.49 35.70
CA LYS A 164 -24.09 -10.38 36.58
C LYS A 164 -23.76 -10.97 37.95
N SER A 165 -23.27 -10.16 38.87
CA SER A 165 -23.32 -10.48 40.29
C SER A 165 -24.73 -10.14 40.79
N ARG A 166 -25.20 -10.97 41.72
CA ARG A 166 -26.59 -11.15 42.15
C ARG A 166 -27.21 -9.94 42.87
N THR A 167 -26.57 -8.77 42.83
CA THR A 167 -27.01 -7.51 43.47
C THR A 167 -27.82 -6.59 42.54
N GLN A 168 -28.06 -6.99 41.28
CA GLN A 168 -28.81 -6.18 40.30
C GLN A 168 -30.33 -6.38 40.36
N LYS A 169 -30.88 -6.59 41.57
CA LYS A 169 -32.34 -6.63 41.80
C LYS A 169 -32.84 -5.51 42.71
N LEU A 170 -31.94 -4.62 43.16
CA LEU A 170 -32.25 -3.52 44.09
C LEU A 170 -32.03 -2.13 43.47
N LEU A 171 -31.60 -2.04 42.21
CA LEU A 171 -31.30 -0.78 41.51
C LEU A 171 -32.14 -0.59 40.23
N SER A 172 -33.23 -1.35 40.06
CA SER A 172 -34.16 -1.11 38.94
C SER A 172 -35.02 0.14 39.12
N ASP A 173 -35.03 0.72 40.33
CA ASP A 173 -36.04 1.72 40.71
C ASP A 173 -35.41 3.09 41.05
N ILE A 174 -34.11 3.28 40.82
CA ILE A 174 -33.45 4.57 41.06
C ILE A 174 -32.88 5.10 39.75
N ASN A 175 -33.75 5.85 39.10
CA ASN A 175 -33.48 6.97 38.20
C ASN A 175 -32.83 6.65 36.85
N GLU A 176 -33.68 6.77 35.83
CA GLU A 176 -33.42 7.64 34.68
C GLU A 176 -32.50 8.82 35.06
N VAL A 177 -31.19 8.66 34.90
CA VAL A 177 -30.24 9.78 34.97
C VAL A 177 -29.50 9.82 33.65
N GLU A 178 -29.99 10.73 32.80
CA GLU A 178 -29.26 11.51 31.81
C GLU A 178 -28.08 10.83 31.11
N GLN A 179 -28.34 10.37 29.90
CA GLN A 179 -27.33 10.36 28.84
C GLN A 179 -26.78 11.79 28.72
N LEU A 180 -25.65 12.06 29.38
CA LEU A 180 -24.85 13.26 29.09
C LEU A 180 -24.59 13.30 27.58
N PRO A 181 -24.70 14.47 26.92
CA PRO A 181 -24.48 14.56 25.48
C PRO A 181 -23.00 14.33 25.22
N LEU A 182 -22.61 13.08 24.94
CA LEU A 182 -21.25 12.72 24.56
C LEU A 182 -20.91 13.48 23.27
N GLY A 183 -20.10 14.51 23.41
CA GLY A 183 -19.60 15.33 22.30
C GLY A 183 -19.08 14.46 21.15
N PHE A 184 -19.34 14.94 19.93
CA PHE A 184 -18.90 14.43 18.63
C PHE A 184 -17.88 13.28 18.67
N ARG A 185 -18.33 12.07 18.95
CA ARG A 185 -17.47 10.88 18.96
C ARG A 185 -17.64 10.09 17.68
N LEU A 186 -16.54 9.64 17.12
CA LEU A 186 -16.53 8.78 15.95
C LEU A 186 -17.13 7.39 16.29
N ALA A 187 -18.24 7.01 15.65
CA ALA A 187 -18.91 5.72 15.87
C ALA A 187 -18.05 4.50 15.44
N THR A 188 -17.56 3.66 16.34
CA THR A 188 -16.66 2.52 16.06
C THR A 188 -17.27 1.17 16.46
N THR A 189 -16.81 0.07 15.83
CA THR A 189 -17.16 -1.32 16.21
C THR A 189 -16.07 -1.93 17.10
N ALA A 190 -16.38 -3.06 17.76
CA ALA A 190 -15.42 -3.83 18.54
C ALA A 190 -14.17 -4.27 17.73
N ASN A 191 -14.35 -4.52 16.42
CA ASN A 191 -13.30 -4.94 15.49
C ASN A 191 -12.57 -3.78 14.80
N THR A 192 -13.05 -2.55 14.96
CA THR A 192 -12.40 -1.37 14.35
C THR A 192 -10.95 -1.25 14.83
N ARG A 193 -10.71 -1.49 16.13
CA ARG A 193 -9.38 -1.44 16.74
C ARG A 193 -8.42 -2.47 16.14
N THR A 194 -8.87 -3.72 15.98
CA THR A 194 -8.02 -4.80 15.46
C THR A 194 -7.69 -4.58 13.98
N THR A 195 -8.67 -4.12 13.20
CA THR A 195 -8.49 -3.77 11.78
C THR A 195 -7.51 -2.62 11.62
N LEU A 196 -7.65 -1.56 12.42
CA LEU A 196 -6.76 -0.41 12.42
C LEU A 196 -5.33 -0.78 12.83
N ALA A 197 -5.17 -1.59 13.88
CA ALA A 197 -3.86 -2.07 14.31
C ALA A 197 -3.16 -2.87 13.20
N CYS A 198 -3.90 -3.71 12.47
CA CYS A 198 -3.39 -4.43 11.32
C CYS A 198 -2.96 -3.48 10.19
N LEU A 199 -3.75 -2.43 9.92
CA LEU A 199 -3.41 -1.42 8.92
C LEU A 199 -2.10 -0.72 9.26
N LEU A 200 -1.98 -0.21 10.48
CA LEU A 200 -0.78 0.52 10.94
C LEU A 200 0.46 -0.36 10.93
N ALA A 201 0.36 -1.63 11.35
CA ALA A 201 1.47 -2.58 11.30
C ALA A 201 1.96 -2.80 9.86
N LYS A 202 1.04 -3.03 8.92
CA LYS A 202 1.41 -3.21 7.50
C LYS A 202 1.97 -1.94 6.87
N LEU A 203 1.43 -0.78 7.23
CA LEU A 203 1.96 0.50 6.78
C LEU A 203 3.41 0.68 7.27
N TRP A 204 3.69 0.29 8.51
CA TRP A 204 5.03 0.34 9.09
C TRP A 204 6.02 -0.61 8.39
N ASP A 205 5.60 -1.85 8.13
CA ASP A 205 6.43 -2.85 7.46
C ASP A 205 6.82 -2.43 6.03
N ASP A 206 5.95 -1.68 5.35
CA ASP A 206 6.23 -1.11 4.02
C ASP A 206 7.27 0.03 4.04
N LEU A 207 7.53 0.65 5.19
CA LEU A 207 8.54 1.71 5.32
C LEU A 207 9.92 1.08 5.40
N ILE A 208 10.70 1.28 4.36
CA ILE A 208 12.05 0.70 4.24
C ILE A 208 13.11 1.73 4.63
N LEU A 209 12.85 3.02 4.45
CA LEU A 209 13.81 4.08 4.72
C LEU A 209 13.71 4.56 6.17
N ASP A 210 14.85 4.69 6.84
CA ASP A 210 14.91 5.18 8.23
C ASP A 210 14.30 6.57 8.39
N LYS A 211 14.46 7.44 7.39
CA LYS A 211 13.85 8.78 7.38
C LYS A 211 12.31 8.73 7.42
N GLU A 212 11.70 7.78 6.71
CA GLU A 212 10.23 7.62 6.69
C GLU A 212 9.73 7.14 8.06
N ARG A 213 10.44 6.20 8.69
CA ARG A 213 10.12 5.70 10.03
C ARG A 213 10.28 6.77 11.11
N GLN A 214 11.35 7.57 11.03
CA GLN A 214 11.57 8.71 11.92
C GLN A 214 10.45 9.73 11.82
N GLN A 215 9.96 10.03 10.61
CA GLN A 215 8.82 10.92 10.41
C GLN A 215 7.57 10.37 11.11
N VAL A 216 7.25 9.08 10.94
CA VAL A 216 6.11 8.45 11.62
C VAL A 216 6.23 8.52 13.13
N ILE A 217 7.41 8.20 13.68
CA ILE A 217 7.65 8.26 15.13
C ILE A 217 7.46 9.69 15.64
N SER A 218 7.97 10.71 14.93
CA SER A 218 7.81 12.12 15.28
C SER A 218 6.33 12.49 15.33
N THR A 219 5.56 12.18 14.28
CA THR A 219 4.12 12.48 14.21
C THR A 219 3.34 11.77 15.32
N ILE A 220 3.68 10.52 15.65
CA ILE A 220 3.06 9.81 16.77
C ILE A 220 3.42 10.49 18.10
N GLY A 221 4.67 10.92 18.27
CA GLY A 221 5.12 11.68 19.44
C GLY A 221 4.34 12.98 19.61
N ASP A 222 4.21 13.76 18.55
CA ASP A 222 3.47 15.02 18.52
C ASP A 222 1.98 14.82 18.81
N PHE A 223 1.40 13.69 18.40
CA PHE A 223 0.00 13.35 18.68
C PHE A 223 -0.26 12.95 20.14
N LEU A 224 0.75 12.39 20.82
CA LEU A 224 0.61 11.89 22.19
C LEU A 224 0.87 12.97 23.26
N LEU A 225 1.53 14.07 22.90
CA LEU A 225 1.85 15.21 23.76
C LEU A 225 0.71 16.23 23.80
#